data_AF-A0A9E2X2N0-F1
#
_entry.id   AF-A0A9E2X2N0-F1
#
_cell.length_a   1.000
_cell.length_b   1.000
_cell.length_c   1.000
_cell.angle_alpha   90.00
_cell.angle_beta   90.00
_cell.angle_gamma   90.00
#
_symmetry.space_group_name_H-M   'P 1'
#
loop_
_entity.id
_entity.type
_entity.pdbx_description
1 polymer ?
#
loop_
_entity_poly.entity_id
_entity_poly.type
_entity_poly.pdbx_seq_one_letter_code
_entity_poly.pdbx_strand_id
1 'polypeptide(L)' 'MKYELLVDGRREAQVDGEDAVRAWIGGYRAERAESDPDATHVQVRALPRLAWLTGGSLVPRERFLA' A
#
# COMPACT_ATOMS: atom_id res chain seq x y z
N MET A 1 6.84 11.34 -0.02
CA MET A 1 6.44 10.74 -1.33
C MET A 1 5.12 10.06 -1.09
N LYS A 2 4.12 10.30 -1.95
CA LYS A 2 2.79 9.73 -1.73
C LYS A 2 2.73 8.29 -2.21
N TYR A 3 1.96 7.50 -1.49
CA TYR A 3 1.65 6.12 -1.83
C TYR A 3 0.14 5.94 -1.81
N GLU A 4 -0.36 5.12 -2.72
CA GLU A 4 -1.72 4.65 -2.71
C GLU A 4 -1.75 3.17 -2.37
N LEU A 5 -2.67 2.81 -1.49
CA LEU A 5 -2.88 1.47 -0.98
C LEU A 5 -4.17 0.96 -1.59
N LEU A 6 -4.06 -0.11 -2.36
CA LEU A 6 -5.18 -0.76 -3.01
C LEU A 6 -5.42 -2.14 -2.42
N VAL A 7 -6.68 -2.50 -2.25
CA VAL A 7 -7.12 -3.85 -1.89
C VAL A 7 -8.02 -4.33 -3.01
N ASP A 8 -7.70 -5.47 -3.61
CA ASP A 8 -8.42 -6.01 -4.77
C ASP A 8 -8.57 -5.00 -5.92
N GLY A 9 -7.54 -4.17 -6.13
CA GLY A 9 -7.52 -3.12 -7.16
C GLY A 9 -8.36 -1.89 -6.85
N ARG A 10 -8.99 -1.80 -5.67
CA ARG A 10 -9.72 -0.61 -5.20
C ARG A 10 -8.87 0.18 -4.23
N ARG A 11 -8.85 1.51 -4.40
CA ARG A 11 -8.15 2.41 -3.48
C ARG A 11 -8.85 2.42 -2.12
N GLU A 12 -8.15 1.96 -1.10
CA GLU A 12 -8.59 2.03 0.29
C GLU A 12 -7.98 3.22 1.03
N ALA A 13 -6.71 3.53 0.75
CA ALA A 13 -6.03 4.65 1.40
C ALA A 13 -4.99 5.32 0.50
N GLN A 14 -4.63 6.55 0.87
CA GLN A 14 -3.50 7.27 0.30
C GLN A 14 -2.72 7.92 1.44
N VAL A 15 -1.42 7.62 1.53
CA VAL A 15 -0.56 8.02 2.64
C VAL A 15 0.70 8.72 2.13
N ASP A 16 1.39 9.45 3.01
CA ASP A 16 2.67 10.10 2.68
C ASP A 16 3.82 9.45 3.45
N GLY A 17 4.82 8.98 2.72
CA GLY A 17 6.00 8.32 3.27
C GLY A 17 5.86 6.82 3.44
N GLU A 18 7.01 6.14 3.51
CA GLU A 18 7.08 4.67 3.64
C GLU A 18 6.63 4.21 5.02
N ASP A 19 6.89 4.98 6.07
CA ASP A 19 6.48 4.64 7.44
C ASP A 19 4.96 4.59 7.58
N ALA A 20 4.25 5.50 6.90
CA ALA A 20 2.79 5.49 6.87
C ALA A 20 2.23 4.29 6.09
N VAL A 21 2.93 3.83 5.05
CA VAL A 21 2.60 2.57 4.34
C VAL A 21 2.78 1.38 5.27
N ARG A 22 3.91 1.28 5.98
CA ARG A 22 4.16 0.20 6.96
C ARG A 22 3.10 0.17 8.06
N ALA A 23 2.79 1.33 8.64
CA ALA A 23 1.77 1.45 9.68
C ALA A 23 0.39 1.00 9.18
N TRP A 24 0.01 1.41 7.96
CA TRP A 24 -1.27 1.00 7.37
C TRP A 24 -1.32 -0.51 7.10
N ILE A 25 -0.27 -1.10 6.51
CA ILE A 25 -0.21 -2.54 6.24
C ILE A 25 -0.24 -3.33 7.56
N GLY A 26 0.47 -2.86 8.59
CA GLY A 26 0.43 -3.46 9.92
C GLY A 26 -0.98 -3.47 10.51
N GLY A 27 -1.71 -2.34 10.40
CA GLY A 27 -3.11 -2.25 10.81
C GLY A 27 -4.01 -3.20 10.03
N TYR A 28 -3.89 -3.22 8.69
CA TYR A 28 -4.65 -4.11 7.83
C TYR A 28 -4.46 -5.58 8.21
N ARG A 29 -3.21 -6.01 8.43
CA ARG A 29 -2.89 -7.39 8.85
C ARG A 29 -3.49 -7.74 10.21
N ALA A 30 -3.47 -6.80 11.16
CA ALA A 30 -4.07 -7.01 12.47
C ALA A 30 -5.59 -7.18 12.38
N GLU A 31 -6.26 -6.37 11.56
CA GLU A 31 -7.71 -6.44 11.33
C GLU A 31 -8.14 -7.67 10.52
N ARG A 32 -7.26 -8.17 9.64
CA ARG A 32 -7.53 -9.29 8.72
C ARG A 32 -6.73 -10.54 9.04
N ALA A 33 -6.23 -10.67 10.26
CA ALA A 33 -5.34 -11.75 10.67
C ALA A 33 -5.88 -13.16 10.38
N GLU A 34 -7.21 -13.33 10.42
CA GLU A 34 -7.87 -14.61 10.17
C GLU A 34 -8.09 -14.92 8.67
N SER A 35 -8.17 -13.89 7.82
CA SER A 35 -8.55 -14.03 6.41
C SER A 35 -7.43 -13.74 5.42
N ASP A 36 -6.53 -12.81 5.75
CA ASP A 36 -5.38 -12.40 4.93
C ASP A 36 -4.21 -11.94 5.82
N PRO A 37 -3.56 -12.85 6.57
CA PRO A 37 -2.48 -12.51 7.50
C PRO A 37 -1.23 -11.94 6.81
N ASP A 38 -1.08 -12.17 5.51
CA ASP A 38 0.09 -11.75 4.72
C ASP A 38 -0.18 -10.52 3.84
N ALA A 39 -1.37 -9.91 3.99
CA ALA A 39 -1.79 -8.77 3.17
C ALA A 39 -1.60 -9.04 1.67
N THR A 40 -1.89 -10.26 1.22
CA THR A 40 -1.65 -10.72 -0.15
C THR A 40 -2.47 -9.92 -1.16
N HIS A 41 -3.62 -9.41 -0.72
CA HIS A 41 -4.52 -8.60 -1.55
C HIS A 41 -4.11 -7.12 -1.62
N VAL A 42 -3.12 -6.70 -0.81
CA VAL A 42 -2.65 -5.32 -0.76
C VAL A 42 -1.65 -5.04 -1.89
N GLN A 43 -1.94 -4.00 -2.66
CA GLN A 43 -1.04 -3.45 -3.66
C GLN A 43 -0.61 -2.04 -3.24
N VAL A 44 0.68 -1.74 -3.40
CA VAL A 44 1.23 -0.41 -3.11
C VAL A 44 1.59 0.27 -4.42
N ARG A 45 1.05 1.47 -4.64
CA ARG A 45 1.36 2.29 -5.81
C ARG A 45 2.09 3.56 -5.38
N ALA A 46 3.33 3.72 -5.81
CA ALA A 46 4.09 4.95 -5.63
C ALA A 46 3.55 6.05 -6.54
N LEU A 47 3.31 7.22 -5.96
CA LEU A 47 2.82 8.41 -6.63
C LEU A 47 3.92 9.50 -6.60
N PRO A 48 4.92 9.44 -7.50
CA PRO A 48 5.88 10.53 -7.67
C PRO A 48 5.18 11.83 -8.13
N ARG A 49 5.90 12.96 -8.10
CA ARG A 49 5.34 14.28 -8.41
C ARG A 49 4.65 14.36 -9.79
N LEU A 50 5.07 13.54 -10.75
CA LEU A 50 4.50 13.43 -12.09
C LEU A 50 3.58 12.21 -12.28
N ALA A 51 3.10 11.58 -11.20
CA ALA A 51 2.24 10.40 -11.27
C ALA A 51 0.91 10.65 -12.00
N TRP A 52 0.47 11.90 -12.11
CA TRP A 52 -0.71 12.25 -12.91
C TRP A 52 -0.50 11.99 -14.42
N LEU A 53 0.74 11.96 -14.90
CA LEU A 53 1.10 11.63 -16.28
C LEU A 53 1.36 10.14 -16.47
N THR A 54 2.02 9.50 -15.50
CA THR A 54 2.49 8.11 -15.63
C THR A 54 1.57 7.08 -14.99
N GLY A 55 0.57 7.53 -14.23
CA GLY A 55 -0.28 6.66 -13.40
C GLY A 55 0.41 6.13 -12.13
N GLY A 56 1.65 6.55 -11.87
CA GLY A 56 2.48 6.03 -10.77
C GLY A 56 3.18 4.72 -11.13
N SER A 57 3.66 3.98 -10.11
CA SER A 57 4.29 2.67 -10.31
C SER A 57 3.95 1.72 -9.17
N LEU A 58 3.68 0.46 -9.48
CA LEU A 58 3.50 -0.57 -8.45
C LEU A 58 4.83 -0.86 -7.78
N VAL A 59 4.81 -0.91 -6.46
CA VAL A 59 5.96 -1.23 -5.61
C VAL A 59 5.67 -2.55 -4.90
N PRO A 60 6.65 -3.48 -4.84
CA PRO A 60 6.50 -4.72 -4.08
C PRO A 60 6.12 -4.42 -2.62
N ARG A 61 5.00 -4.99 -2.16
CA ARG A 61 4.50 -4.78 -0.78
C ARG A 61 5.49 -5.32 0.26
N GLU A 62 6.28 -6.32 -0.11
CA GLU A 62 7.30 -7.00 0.70
C GLU A 62 8.34 -6.01 1.25
N ARG A 63 8.57 -4.89 0.55
CA ARG A 63 9.44 -3.80 1.01
C ARG A 63 8.93 -3.14 2.31
N PHE A 64 7.63 -3.22 2.57
CA PHE A 64 6.93 -2.58 3.69
C PHE A 64 6.44 -3.57 4.75
N LEU A 65 6.76 -4.87 4.60
CA LEU A 65 6.42 -5.92 5.57
C LEU A 65 7.49 -6.10 6.66
N ALA A 66 8.64 -5.43 6.51
CA ALA A 66 9.74 -5.44 7.49
C ALA A 66 9.48 -4.48 8.67
#